data_AF-A0A7Y5H8N6-F1
#
_entry.id   AF-A0A7Y5H8N6-F1
#
_cell.length_a   1.000
_cell.length_b   1.000
_cell.length_c   1.000
_cell.angle_alpha   90.00
_cell.angle_beta   90.00
_cell.angle_gamma   90.00
#
_symmetry.space_group_name_H-M   'P 1'
#
loop_
_entity.id
_entity.type
_entity.pdbx_description
1 polymer ?
#
loop_
_entity_poly.entity_id
_entity_poly.type
_entity_poly.pdbx_seq_one_letter_code
_entity_poly.pdbx_strand_id
1 'polypeptide(L)'
;MRLTVATLFAAALLSGCGKDDSSGSGSGPGSSSSTSSGSAPAWTGISGGRQVRFAGVVADIPSGWTELPQGNATLIAPPGANQTSIDELYAFLGEPTLKTLDAPGLESYLDQALMQLLQVPVKRSGSATPRRMGALEGREWKWSAKLMDGRDVDIRCWAFSGSYCGSLTAVATPEALKRRMPELEQILGSFRKPEAAALDAGKICDTWVRAFGRIGGVSGNSNEQQITFTGDGRFHYHSEGTSHGLFHRSSSQTDVGGRWSLSGDQLTATADDGVQKTFTVESRVEAGTGAAVLAIDGTEFRRSSGRPW
;
A
#
# COMPACT_ATOMS: atom_id res chain seq x y z
N MET A 1 6.86 -25.77 6.27
CA MET A 1 6.59 -25.33 4.88
C MET A 1 6.17 -23.87 4.94
N ARG A 2 7.12 -22.95 4.77
CA ARG A 2 6.90 -21.49 4.88
C ARG A 2 7.30 -20.89 3.54
N LEU A 3 6.32 -20.38 2.80
CA LEU A 3 6.54 -19.64 1.56
C LEU A 3 7.13 -18.27 1.90
N THR A 4 8.30 -17.96 1.34
CA THR A 4 9.03 -16.72 1.59
C THR A 4 8.54 -15.64 0.62
N VAL A 5 8.21 -14.46 1.14
CA VAL A 5 7.67 -13.27 0.44
C VAL A 5 8.54 -12.80 -0.74
N ALA A 6 9.82 -13.17 -0.80
CA ALA A 6 10.69 -12.88 -1.94
C ALA A 6 10.27 -13.60 -3.24
N THR A 7 9.62 -14.77 -3.13
CA THR A 7 9.11 -15.50 -4.29
C THR A 7 7.86 -14.84 -4.88
N LEU A 8 7.16 -13.95 -4.16
CA LEU A 8 5.92 -13.35 -4.68
C LEU A 8 6.14 -12.23 -5.70
N PHE A 9 7.28 -11.55 -5.71
CA PHE A 9 7.58 -10.55 -6.75
C PHE A 9 8.07 -11.22 -8.05
N ALA A 10 8.84 -12.31 -7.94
CA ALA A 10 9.24 -13.14 -9.10
C ALA A 10 8.10 -14.04 -9.61
N ALA A 11 7.25 -14.59 -8.73
CA ALA A 11 6.07 -15.38 -9.13
C ALA A 11 4.97 -14.50 -9.75
N ALA A 12 4.87 -13.22 -9.37
CA ALA A 12 3.97 -12.31 -10.05
C ALA A 12 4.51 -11.84 -11.42
N LEU A 13 5.76 -12.15 -11.76
CA LEU A 13 6.36 -12.03 -13.10
C LEU A 13 6.40 -13.38 -13.86
N LEU A 14 6.16 -14.53 -13.22
CA LEU A 14 6.33 -15.87 -13.82
C LEU A 14 5.17 -16.87 -13.62
N SER A 15 4.06 -16.47 -13.00
CA SER A 15 2.88 -17.33 -12.81
C SER A 15 1.65 -16.71 -13.47
N GLY A 16 1.59 -16.91 -14.79
CA GLY A 16 0.50 -16.46 -15.65
C GLY A 16 0.34 -17.36 -16.88
N CYS A 17 0.44 -18.68 -16.71
CA CYS A 17 0.02 -19.65 -17.75
C CYS A 17 -1.34 -20.23 -17.36
N GLY A 18 -2.40 -19.48 -17.64
CA GLY A 18 -3.76 -19.97 -17.78
C GLY A 18 -4.16 -19.76 -19.25
N LYS A 19 -4.35 -20.86 -19.97
CA LYS A 19 -4.75 -20.89 -21.38
C LYS A 19 -6.27 -20.66 -21.43
N ASP A 20 -6.71 -19.46 -21.77
CA ASP A 20 -8.11 -19.19 -22.10
C ASP A 20 -8.22 -18.84 -23.58
N ASP A 21 -8.57 -19.86 -24.37
CA ASP A 21 -9.03 -19.70 -25.74
C ASP A 21 -10.50 -19.24 -25.70
N SER A 22 -10.78 -17.99 -26.06
CA SER A 22 -12.11 -17.63 -26.58
C SER A 22 -12.06 -16.39 -27.47
N SER A 23 -12.37 -16.63 -28.75
CA SER A 23 -12.59 -15.65 -29.79
C SER A 23 -14.01 -15.09 -29.71
N GLY A 24 -14.15 -13.77 -29.86
CA GLY A 24 -15.45 -13.10 -29.98
C GLY A 24 -15.31 -11.68 -30.52
N SER A 25 -15.45 -11.52 -31.83
CA SER A 25 -15.50 -10.21 -32.49
C SER A 25 -16.89 -9.59 -32.36
N GLY A 26 -16.96 -8.31 -31.99
CA GLY A 26 -18.20 -7.52 -32.06
C GLY A 26 -17.89 -6.04 -32.20
N SER A 27 -17.95 -5.53 -33.43
CA SER A 27 -17.86 -4.12 -33.78
C SER A 27 -19.20 -3.41 -33.54
N GLY A 28 -19.18 -2.26 -32.87
CA GLY A 28 -20.33 -1.34 -32.75
C GLY A 28 -19.85 0.11 -32.63
N PRO A 29 -20.36 1.06 -33.43
CA PRO A 29 -19.80 2.41 -33.51
C PRO A 29 -20.47 3.42 -32.58
N GLY A 30 -19.65 4.38 -32.12
CA GLY A 30 -20.02 5.79 -31.98
C GLY A 30 -20.91 6.20 -30.82
N SER A 31 -20.31 6.82 -29.79
CA SER A 31 -21.03 7.80 -28.99
C SER A 31 -20.15 8.99 -28.63
N SER A 32 -20.73 10.16 -28.86
CA SER A 32 -20.21 11.51 -28.79
C SER A 32 -19.77 11.92 -27.39
N SER A 33 -18.57 12.51 -27.30
CA SER A 33 -18.02 13.15 -26.12
C SER A 33 -18.80 14.43 -25.77
N SER A 34 -19.55 14.39 -24.68
CA SER A 34 -20.06 15.58 -24.00
C SER A 34 -18.99 16.15 -23.07
N THR A 35 -18.76 17.46 -23.20
CA THR A 35 -17.86 18.26 -22.36
C THR A 35 -18.42 18.29 -20.93
N SER A 36 -17.70 17.68 -19.99
CA SER A 36 -18.08 17.61 -18.58
C SER A 36 -17.95 18.98 -17.91
N SER A 37 -19.08 19.52 -17.45
CA SER A 37 -19.09 20.56 -16.42
C SER A 37 -18.47 19.96 -15.14
N GLY A 38 -17.34 20.50 -14.69
CA GLY A 38 -16.57 19.94 -13.57
C GLY A 38 -17.40 19.84 -12.29
N SER A 39 -17.86 18.65 -11.95
CA SER A 39 -18.42 18.39 -10.63
C SER A 39 -17.32 18.59 -9.59
N ALA A 40 -17.66 19.23 -8.47
CA ALA A 40 -16.74 19.38 -7.34
C ALA A 40 -16.09 18.01 -7.01
N PRO A 41 -14.79 17.99 -6.64
CA PRO A 41 -14.10 16.75 -6.35
C PRO A 41 -14.86 15.98 -5.27
N ALA A 42 -14.95 14.65 -5.44
CA ALA A 42 -15.68 13.77 -4.54
C ALA A 42 -15.04 13.64 -3.13
N TRP A 43 -14.03 14.44 -2.80
CA TRP A 43 -13.27 14.40 -1.56
C TRP A 43 -13.12 15.81 -0.99
N THR A 44 -12.98 15.91 0.33
CA THR A 44 -12.81 17.19 1.04
C THR A 44 -11.46 17.19 1.75
N GLY A 45 -10.57 18.10 1.38
CA GLY A 45 -9.29 18.25 2.07
C GLY A 45 -9.43 18.83 3.48
N ILE A 46 -8.49 18.54 4.36
CA ILE A 46 -8.46 19.11 5.71
C ILE A 46 -7.64 20.40 5.70
N SER A 47 -8.26 21.54 6.04
CA SER A 47 -7.56 22.82 6.13
C SER A 47 -6.40 22.75 7.14
N GLY A 48 -5.18 23.03 6.67
CA GLY A 48 -3.96 22.90 7.50
C GLY A 48 -3.55 21.46 7.81
N GLY A 49 -4.24 20.47 7.26
CA GLY A 49 -3.89 19.06 7.38
C GLY A 49 -2.65 18.71 6.56
N ARG A 50 -2.04 17.56 6.90
CA ARG A 50 -0.87 17.01 6.19
C ARG A 50 -1.28 15.77 5.42
N GLN A 51 -0.77 15.61 4.20
CA GLN A 51 -1.00 14.41 3.41
C GLN A 51 -0.17 13.23 3.94
N VAL A 52 -0.83 12.09 4.11
CA VAL A 52 -0.25 10.77 4.36
C VAL A 52 -0.61 9.88 3.18
N ARG A 53 0.33 9.01 2.79
CA ARG A 53 0.18 8.12 1.65
C ARG A 53 0.28 6.68 2.12
N PHE A 54 -0.72 5.88 1.78
CA PHE A 54 -0.75 4.47 2.14
C PHE A 54 -1.53 3.66 1.10
N ALA A 55 -0.99 2.51 0.70
CA ALA A 55 -1.63 1.61 -0.27
C ALA A 55 -2.07 2.28 -1.58
N GLY A 56 -1.29 3.25 -2.08
CA GLY A 56 -1.65 4.01 -3.30
C GLY A 56 -2.82 4.99 -3.12
N VAL A 57 -3.17 5.33 -1.88
CA VAL A 57 -4.19 6.32 -1.52
C VAL A 57 -3.53 7.47 -0.77
N VAL A 58 -4.05 8.67 -0.98
CA VAL A 58 -3.73 9.87 -0.20
C VAL A 58 -4.88 10.13 0.77
N ALA A 59 -4.52 10.38 2.02
CA ALA A 59 -5.41 10.88 3.05
C ALA A 59 -4.79 12.12 3.68
N ASP A 60 -5.59 13.09 4.06
CA ASP A 60 -5.15 14.21 4.88
C ASP A 60 -5.35 13.82 6.36
N ILE A 61 -4.35 14.08 7.21
CA ILE A 61 -4.47 13.99 8.67
C ILE A 61 -4.54 15.40 9.28
N PRO A 62 -5.31 15.61 10.36
CA PRO A 62 -5.45 16.94 10.97
C PRO A 62 -4.13 17.50 11.47
N SER A 63 -4.03 18.83 11.52
CA SER A 63 -2.87 19.51 12.09
C SER A 63 -2.63 19.05 13.54
N GLY A 64 -1.38 18.75 13.87
CA GLY A 64 -0.99 18.25 15.19
C GLY A 64 -1.01 16.72 15.33
N TRP A 65 -1.58 15.98 14.37
CA TRP A 65 -1.42 14.54 14.33
C TRP A 65 0.00 14.17 13.88
N THR A 66 0.61 13.25 14.61
CA THR A 66 1.94 12.72 14.29
C THR A 66 1.81 11.44 13.48
N GLU A 67 2.71 11.24 12.53
CA GLU A 67 2.81 10.03 11.72
C GLU A 67 4.07 9.27 12.13
N LEU A 68 3.93 7.97 12.34
CA LEU A 68 5.00 7.08 12.77
C LEU A 68 5.01 5.85 11.86
N PRO A 69 5.83 5.86 10.79
CA PRO A 69 5.97 4.71 9.90
C PRO A 69 6.51 3.48 10.65
N GLN A 70 5.86 2.33 10.48
CA GLN A 70 6.24 1.06 11.12
C GLN A 70 6.14 -0.10 10.13
N GLY A 71 7.20 -0.30 9.35
CA GLY A 71 7.25 -1.39 8.36
C GLY A 71 6.15 -1.24 7.30
N ASN A 72 5.20 -2.18 7.28
CA ASN A 72 4.05 -2.17 6.35
C ASN A 72 2.81 -1.44 6.91
N ALA A 73 2.94 -0.80 8.08
CA ALA A 73 1.90 0.00 8.70
C ALA A 73 2.35 1.45 8.85
N THR A 74 1.39 2.36 8.97
CA THR A 74 1.65 3.75 9.35
C THR A 74 0.76 4.10 10.53
N LEU A 75 1.36 4.25 11.71
CA LEU A 75 0.61 4.71 12.87
C LEU A 75 0.40 6.22 12.77
N ILE A 76 -0.78 6.68 13.14
CA ILE A 76 -1.08 8.09 13.30
C ILE A 76 -1.56 8.33 14.74
N ALA A 77 -1.08 9.40 15.36
CA ALA A 77 -1.34 9.68 16.76
C ALA A 77 -1.87 11.12 16.90
N PRO A 78 -3.07 11.33 17.46
CA PRO A 78 -3.54 12.68 17.75
C PRO A 78 -2.74 13.33 18.89
N PRO A 79 -2.83 14.65 19.07
CA PRO A 79 -2.27 15.33 20.21
C PRO A 79 -2.74 14.71 21.54
N GLY A 80 -1.79 14.43 22.42
CA GLY A 80 -2.04 13.84 23.75
C GLY A 80 -2.23 12.33 23.77
N ALA A 81 -2.15 11.64 22.63
CA ALA A 81 -2.21 10.18 22.61
C ALA A 81 -1.04 9.56 23.39
N ASN A 82 -1.36 8.67 24.33
CA ASN A 82 -0.37 7.92 25.08
C ASN A 82 -0.03 6.61 24.34
N GLN A 83 1.25 6.38 24.05
CA GLN A 83 1.71 5.15 23.40
C GLN A 83 2.08 4.04 24.39
N THR A 84 2.14 4.34 25.69
CA THR A 84 2.52 3.35 26.73
C THR A 84 1.38 2.44 27.12
N SER A 85 0.13 2.86 26.89
CA SER A 85 -1.08 2.07 27.08
C SER A 85 -1.97 2.20 25.84
N ILE A 86 -2.68 1.14 25.46
CA ILE A 86 -3.64 1.21 24.35
C ILE A 86 -4.90 1.92 24.85
N ASP A 87 -4.84 3.25 24.91
CA ASP A 87 -6.00 4.10 25.20
C ASP A 87 -6.71 4.49 23.91
N GLU A 88 -5.90 4.93 22.93
CA GLU A 88 -6.28 5.17 21.55
C GLU A 88 -5.09 4.83 20.62
N LEU A 89 -5.36 4.07 19.57
CA LEU A 89 -4.42 3.68 18.51
C LEU A 89 -5.11 3.83 17.16
N TYR A 90 -4.43 4.49 16.23
CA TYR A 90 -4.90 4.67 14.86
C TYR A 90 -3.80 4.27 13.90
N ALA A 91 -4.13 3.43 12.92
CA ALA A 91 -3.15 2.85 12.02
C ALA A 91 -3.70 2.69 10.62
N PHE A 92 -2.91 3.08 9.63
CA PHE A 92 -3.06 2.53 8.29
C PHE A 92 -2.42 1.14 8.25
N LEU A 93 -3.24 0.13 7.92
CA LEU A 93 -2.85 -1.27 7.82
C LEU A 93 -3.19 -1.80 6.44
N GLY A 94 -2.38 -2.70 5.90
CA GLY A 94 -2.67 -3.31 4.60
C GLY A 94 -1.75 -4.46 4.28
N GLU A 95 -2.21 -5.29 3.36
CA GLU A 95 -1.51 -6.48 2.89
C GLU A 95 -1.36 -6.38 1.37
N PRO A 96 -0.14 -6.20 0.85
CA PRO A 96 0.10 -5.98 -0.57
C PRO A 96 -0.44 -7.07 -1.51
N THR A 97 -0.64 -8.29 -1.00
CA THR A 97 -1.21 -9.41 -1.76
C THR A 97 -2.73 -9.32 -1.95
N LEU A 98 -3.44 -8.58 -1.09
CA LEU A 98 -4.89 -8.37 -1.22
C LEU A 98 -5.13 -7.16 -2.11
N LYS A 99 -5.59 -7.34 -3.34
CA LYS A 99 -5.73 -6.23 -4.32
C LYS A 99 -7.10 -5.54 -4.31
N THR A 100 -8.14 -6.24 -3.86
CA THR A 100 -9.52 -5.75 -3.91
C THR A 100 -10.22 -5.93 -2.56
N LEU A 101 -11.31 -5.20 -2.36
CA LEU A 101 -12.16 -5.30 -1.15
C LEU A 101 -12.94 -6.63 -1.07
N ASP A 102 -12.99 -7.37 -2.19
CA ASP A 102 -13.62 -8.68 -2.33
C ASP A 102 -12.61 -9.83 -2.30
N ALA A 103 -11.33 -9.52 -2.06
CA ALA A 103 -10.29 -10.53 -2.06
C ALA A 103 -10.59 -11.62 -1.00
N PRO A 104 -10.53 -12.91 -1.37
CA PRO A 104 -10.71 -13.98 -0.41
C PRO A 104 -9.62 -13.87 0.67
N GLY A 105 -10.04 -13.92 1.93
CA GLY A 105 -9.13 -13.83 3.08
C GLY A 105 -8.90 -12.43 3.63
N LEU A 106 -9.45 -11.36 3.04
CA LEU A 106 -9.35 -10.01 3.61
C LEU A 106 -9.87 -9.95 5.05
N GLU A 107 -11.05 -10.52 5.30
CA GLU A 107 -11.63 -10.56 6.63
C GLU A 107 -10.79 -11.36 7.62
N SER A 108 -10.29 -12.53 7.21
CA SER A 108 -9.40 -13.35 8.04
C SER A 108 -8.09 -12.64 8.36
N TYR A 109 -7.55 -11.89 7.39
CA TYR A 109 -6.37 -11.05 7.59
C TYR A 109 -6.64 -9.97 8.64
N LEU A 110 -7.76 -9.25 8.54
CA LEU A 110 -8.10 -8.20 9.51
C LEU A 110 -8.29 -8.78 10.92
N ASP A 111 -8.96 -9.92 11.06
CA ASP A 111 -9.10 -10.59 12.37
C ASP A 111 -7.74 -10.96 12.96
N GLN A 112 -6.86 -11.58 12.16
CA GLN A 112 -5.53 -11.97 12.61
C GLN A 112 -4.67 -10.76 12.97
N ALA A 113 -4.71 -9.70 12.17
CA ALA A 113 -3.99 -8.46 12.44
C ALA A 113 -4.44 -7.83 13.77
N LEU A 114 -5.76 -7.77 14.02
CA LEU A 114 -6.29 -7.23 15.28
C LEU A 114 -5.94 -8.11 16.48
N MET A 115 -6.03 -9.44 16.35
CA MET A 115 -5.63 -10.36 17.42
C MET A 115 -4.14 -10.25 17.74
N GLN A 116 -3.29 -10.13 16.73
CA GLN A 116 -1.85 -9.92 16.92
C GLN A 116 -1.53 -8.56 17.53
N LEU A 117 -2.27 -7.52 17.15
CA LEU A 117 -2.09 -6.18 17.70
C LEU A 117 -2.48 -6.12 19.18
N LEU A 118 -3.61 -6.72 19.55
CA LEU A 118 -4.18 -6.59 20.90
C LEU A 118 -3.80 -7.72 21.86
N GLN A 119 -3.32 -8.85 21.33
CA GLN A 119 -2.97 -10.05 22.12
C GLN A 119 -4.14 -10.56 22.99
N VAL A 120 -5.37 -10.24 22.59
CA VAL A 120 -6.62 -10.68 23.22
C VAL A 120 -7.64 -11.10 22.16
N PRO A 121 -8.62 -11.95 22.49
CA PRO A 121 -9.71 -12.28 21.58
C PRO A 121 -10.50 -11.03 21.18
N VAL A 122 -10.80 -10.90 19.89
CA VAL A 122 -11.66 -9.84 19.34
C VAL A 122 -12.99 -10.44 18.89
N LYS A 123 -14.09 -9.71 19.06
CA LYS A 123 -15.43 -10.12 18.63
C LYS A 123 -15.95 -9.17 17.57
N ARG A 124 -16.16 -9.68 16.35
CA ARG A 124 -16.75 -8.91 15.25
C ARG A 124 -18.24 -8.68 15.48
N SER A 125 -18.73 -7.49 15.17
CA SER A 125 -20.14 -7.08 15.39
C SER A 125 -21.06 -7.32 14.18
N GLY A 126 -20.60 -8.01 13.13
CA GLY A 126 -21.39 -8.30 11.93
C GLY A 126 -20.54 -8.41 10.67
N SER A 127 -21.21 -8.39 9.50
CA SER A 127 -20.56 -8.30 8.19
C SER A 127 -20.06 -6.90 7.89
N ALA A 128 -19.24 -6.78 6.86
CA ALA A 128 -18.85 -5.49 6.28
C ALA A 128 -20.09 -4.67 5.91
N THR A 129 -20.01 -3.35 6.08
CA THR A 129 -21.00 -2.40 5.54
C THR A 129 -20.35 -1.54 4.45
N PRO A 130 -20.94 -1.42 3.25
CA PRO A 130 -20.43 -0.53 2.21
C PRO A 130 -20.36 0.91 2.72
N ARG A 131 -19.26 1.61 2.43
CA ARG A 131 -19.05 2.97 2.89
C ARG A 131 -18.17 3.75 1.93
N ARG A 132 -18.58 4.98 1.64
CA ARG A 132 -17.79 5.94 0.87
C ARG A 132 -16.81 6.68 1.78
N MET A 133 -15.56 6.80 1.36
CA MET A 133 -14.50 7.54 2.04
C MET A 133 -13.90 8.53 1.04
N GLY A 134 -14.38 9.77 1.08
CA GLY A 134 -14.05 10.78 0.07
C GLY A 134 -14.38 10.28 -1.34
N ALA A 135 -13.36 10.21 -2.18
CA ALA A 135 -13.47 9.76 -3.56
C ALA A 135 -13.41 8.23 -3.74
N LEU A 136 -13.27 7.46 -2.66
CA LEU A 136 -13.11 6.00 -2.72
C LEU A 136 -14.35 5.27 -2.23
N GLU A 137 -14.66 4.17 -2.91
CA GLU A 137 -15.53 3.12 -2.38
C GLU A 137 -14.77 2.28 -1.35
N GLY A 138 -15.49 1.78 -0.37
CA GLY A 138 -14.89 1.04 0.73
C GLY A 138 -15.87 0.27 1.58
N ARG A 139 -15.35 -0.30 2.67
CA ARG A 139 -16.10 -1.14 3.60
C ARG A 139 -15.72 -0.84 5.03
N GLU A 140 -16.70 -0.83 5.92
CA GLU A 140 -16.51 -0.70 7.36
C GLU A 140 -16.84 -2.01 8.08
N TRP A 141 -15.94 -2.42 8.97
CA TRP A 141 -16.17 -3.48 9.94
C TRP A 141 -16.01 -2.94 11.36
N LYS A 142 -16.67 -3.61 12.29
CA LYS A 142 -16.69 -3.26 13.71
C LYS A 142 -16.32 -4.48 14.54
N TRP A 143 -15.49 -4.28 15.55
CA TRP A 143 -15.21 -5.27 16.59
C TRP A 143 -15.27 -4.62 17.96
N SER A 144 -15.37 -5.47 18.97
CA SER A 144 -15.18 -5.15 20.39
C SER A 144 -14.18 -6.12 20.99
N ALA A 145 -13.36 -5.66 21.92
CA ALA A 145 -12.46 -6.52 22.68
C ALA A 145 -12.35 -6.04 24.13
N LYS A 146 -11.89 -6.92 25.01
CA LYS A 146 -11.55 -6.59 26.40
C LYS A 146 -10.04 -6.78 26.58
N LEU A 147 -9.35 -5.69 26.91
CA LEU A 147 -7.90 -5.70 27.11
C LEU A 147 -7.52 -6.51 28.36
N MET A 148 -6.24 -6.85 28.48
CA MET A 148 -5.71 -7.60 29.63
C MET A 148 -5.92 -6.89 30.97
N ASP A 149 -5.98 -5.55 30.96
CA ASP A 149 -6.27 -4.72 32.14
C ASP A 149 -7.77 -4.60 32.46
N GLY A 150 -8.63 -5.29 31.68
CA GLY A 150 -10.07 -5.33 31.88
C GLY A 150 -10.85 -4.19 31.23
N ARG A 151 -10.21 -3.25 30.53
CA ARG A 151 -10.92 -2.19 29.80
C ARG A 151 -11.54 -2.70 28.51
N ASP A 152 -12.71 -2.18 28.17
CA ASP A 152 -13.37 -2.43 26.90
C ASP A 152 -12.83 -1.48 25.82
N VAL A 153 -12.59 -2.01 24.63
CA VAL A 153 -12.20 -1.23 23.45
C VAL A 153 -13.14 -1.51 22.29
N ASP A 154 -13.48 -0.44 21.58
CA ASP A 154 -14.18 -0.47 20.32
C ASP A 154 -13.17 -0.36 19.18
N ILE A 155 -13.39 -1.17 18.15
CA ILE A 155 -12.53 -1.22 16.97
C ILE A 155 -13.38 -0.89 15.74
N ARG A 156 -12.84 -0.02 14.89
CA ARG A 156 -13.40 0.31 13.57
C ARG A 156 -12.31 0.14 12.53
N CYS A 157 -12.61 -0.59 11.46
CA CYS A 157 -11.72 -0.72 10.32
C CYS A 157 -12.46 -0.24 9.08
N TRP A 158 -11.89 0.77 8.42
CA TRP A 158 -12.39 1.32 7.17
C TRP A 158 -11.43 0.92 6.05
N ALA A 159 -11.76 -0.16 5.32
CA ALA A 159 -10.93 -0.67 4.24
C ALA A 159 -11.29 -0.03 2.89
N PHE A 160 -10.25 0.25 2.10
CA PHE A 160 -10.31 0.88 0.79
C PHE A 160 -9.38 0.15 -0.18
N SER A 161 -9.62 0.33 -1.48
CA SER A 161 -8.75 -0.19 -2.54
C SER A 161 -7.97 0.94 -3.22
N GLY A 162 -6.64 0.85 -3.17
CA GLY A 162 -5.73 1.65 -3.98
C GLY A 162 -4.87 0.75 -4.87
N SER A 163 -3.55 0.78 -4.70
CA SER A 163 -2.63 -0.18 -5.36
C SER A 163 -2.67 -1.58 -4.72
N TYR A 164 -3.18 -1.65 -3.49
CA TYR A 164 -3.63 -2.84 -2.80
C TYR A 164 -4.73 -2.44 -1.80
N CYS A 165 -5.32 -3.42 -1.12
CA CYS A 165 -6.31 -3.20 -0.09
C CYS A 165 -5.62 -2.68 1.17
N GLY A 166 -5.92 -1.43 1.52
CA GLY A 166 -5.52 -0.79 2.76
C GLY A 166 -6.72 -0.60 3.68
N SER A 167 -6.45 -0.18 4.91
CA SER A 167 -7.47 0.21 5.86
C SER A 167 -6.95 1.27 6.81
N LEU A 168 -7.84 2.17 7.23
CA LEU A 168 -7.64 2.94 8.45
C LEU A 168 -8.32 2.18 9.59
N THR A 169 -7.55 1.78 10.60
CA THR A 169 -8.03 1.06 11.77
C THR A 169 -7.92 1.95 13.00
N ALA A 170 -9.02 2.12 13.72
CA ALA A 170 -9.08 2.76 15.02
C ALA A 170 -9.33 1.70 16.09
N VAL A 171 -8.49 1.66 17.12
CA VAL A 171 -8.71 0.91 18.36
C VAL A 171 -8.70 1.90 19.51
N ALA A 172 -9.81 2.07 20.20
CA ALA A 172 -9.88 2.99 21.33
C ALA A 172 -10.97 2.59 22.31
N THR A 173 -10.93 3.13 23.54
CA THR A 173 -12.10 3.07 24.43
C THR A 173 -13.32 3.71 23.75
N PRO A 174 -14.56 3.29 24.08
CA PRO A 174 -15.77 3.85 23.48
C PRO A 174 -15.86 5.38 23.56
N GLU A 175 -15.47 5.96 24.71
CA GLU A 175 -15.46 7.41 24.94
C GLU A 175 -14.43 8.12 24.07
N ALA A 176 -13.20 7.58 23.99
CA ALA A 176 -12.16 8.16 23.15
C ALA A 176 -12.52 8.07 21.67
N LEU A 177 -13.03 6.92 21.21
CA LEU A 177 -13.49 6.74 19.83
C LEU A 177 -14.60 7.73 19.48
N LYS A 178 -15.60 7.89 20.36
CA LYS A 178 -16.70 8.86 20.16
C LYS A 178 -16.16 10.29 20.05
N ARG A 179 -15.21 10.67 20.91
CA ARG A 179 -14.57 11.99 20.89
C ARG A 179 -13.79 12.24 19.59
N ARG A 180 -13.10 11.23 19.07
CA ARG A 180 -12.25 11.34 17.86
C ARG A 180 -13.00 11.16 16.55
N MET A 181 -14.25 10.68 16.60
CA MET A 181 -15.03 10.42 15.39
C MET A 181 -15.10 11.62 14.43
N PRO A 182 -15.33 12.87 14.86
CA PRO A 182 -15.35 14.01 13.93
C PRO A 182 -14.03 14.19 13.15
N GLU A 183 -12.88 13.98 13.81
CA GLU A 183 -11.56 14.04 13.16
C GLU A 183 -11.35 12.86 12.21
N LEU A 184 -11.78 11.66 12.61
CA LEU A 184 -11.71 10.46 11.77
C LEU A 184 -12.60 10.59 10.53
N GLU A 185 -13.80 11.17 10.64
CA GLU A 185 -14.67 11.45 9.49
C GLU A 185 -14.04 12.45 8.52
N GLN A 186 -13.30 13.46 9.02
CA GLN A 186 -12.53 14.37 8.16
C GLN A 186 -11.43 13.62 7.41
N ILE A 187 -10.68 12.75 8.11
CA ILE A 187 -9.64 11.91 7.50
C ILE A 187 -10.28 11.03 6.40
N LEU A 188 -11.34 10.29 6.72
CA LEU A 188 -12.04 9.44 5.76
C LEU A 188 -12.60 10.23 4.57
N GLY A 189 -13.14 11.43 4.81
CA GLY A 189 -13.66 12.32 3.77
C GLY A 189 -12.59 12.87 2.82
N SER A 190 -11.31 12.82 3.20
CA SER A 190 -10.18 13.28 2.40
C SER A 190 -9.57 12.21 1.49
N PHE A 191 -9.99 10.95 1.64
CA PHE A 191 -9.41 9.83 0.90
C PHE A 191 -9.59 10.00 -0.60
N ARG A 192 -8.50 9.82 -1.34
CA ARG A 192 -8.45 9.94 -2.80
C ARG A 192 -7.28 9.16 -3.38
N LYS A 193 -7.38 8.81 -4.65
CA LYS A 193 -6.18 8.42 -5.40
C LYS A 193 -5.26 9.64 -5.53
N PRO A 194 -3.93 9.46 -5.50
CA PRO A 194 -3.04 10.56 -5.85
C PRO A 194 -3.39 11.06 -7.24
N GLU A 195 -3.26 12.36 -7.44
CA GLU A 195 -3.32 12.91 -8.78
C GLU A 195 -2.20 12.26 -9.60
N ALA A 196 -2.56 11.65 -10.73
CA ALA A 196 -1.58 11.06 -11.63
C ALA A 196 -0.67 12.19 -12.13
N ALA A 197 0.48 12.37 -11.48
CA ALA A 197 1.49 13.27 -12.00
C ALA A 197 1.86 12.74 -13.39
N ALA A 198 1.88 13.62 -14.39
CA ALA A 198 2.40 13.26 -15.70
C ALA A 198 3.84 12.73 -15.52
N LEU A 199 3.96 11.42 -15.66
CA LEU A 199 5.25 10.75 -15.72
C LEU A 199 5.70 10.81 -17.16
N ASP A 200 6.88 11.37 -17.34
CA ASP A 200 7.63 11.24 -18.58
C ASP A 200 8.72 10.19 -18.39
N ALA A 201 9.23 9.67 -19.51
CA ALA A 201 10.31 8.70 -19.49
C ALA A 201 11.53 9.21 -18.71
N GLY A 202 11.84 10.51 -18.77
CA GLY A 202 12.98 11.11 -18.09
C GLY A 202 12.91 11.03 -16.56
N LYS A 203 11.70 11.06 -15.98
CA LYS A 203 11.51 10.86 -14.53
C LYS A 203 11.70 9.42 -14.09
N ILE A 204 11.48 8.44 -14.97
CA ILE A 204 11.59 7.00 -14.66
C ILE A 204 12.98 6.46 -14.98
N CYS A 205 13.64 6.97 -16.02
CA CYS A 205 14.95 6.52 -16.47
C CYS A 205 16.04 6.80 -15.42
N ASP A 206 16.26 5.82 -14.56
CA ASP A 206 17.29 5.83 -13.52
C ASP A 206 17.44 4.41 -12.95
N THR A 207 18.39 4.24 -12.03
CA THR A 207 18.47 3.10 -11.14
C THR A 207 17.76 3.41 -9.82
N TRP A 208 16.80 2.57 -9.49
CA TRP A 208 15.97 2.67 -8.31
C TRP A 208 16.24 1.49 -7.39
N VAL A 209 16.50 1.76 -6.12
CA VAL A 209 16.87 0.76 -5.11
C VAL A 209 15.86 0.77 -3.98
N ARG A 210 15.48 -0.43 -3.56
CA ARG A 210 14.73 -0.68 -2.34
C ARG A 210 15.60 -1.52 -1.42
N ALA A 211 16.20 -0.85 -0.45
CA ALA A 211 16.89 -1.50 0.66
C ALA A 211 15.87 -1.83 1.75
N PHE A 212 15.81 -3.09 2.17
CA PHE A 212 15.07 -3.46 3.36
C PHE A 212 15.93 -3.11 4.58
N GLY A 213 15.42 -2.21 5.43
CA GLY A 213 16.12 -1.80 6.64
C GLY A 213 16.51 -3.01 7.51
N ARG A 214 17.72 -2.97 8.05
CA ARG A 214 18.23 -3.96 9.00
C ARG A 214 17.39 -3.85 10.29
N ILE A 215 16.31 -4.63 10.40
CA ILE A 215 15.56 -4.72 11.66
C ILE A 215 16.53 -5.26 12.71
N GLY A 216 16.77 -4.48 13.76
CA GLY A 216 17.85 -4.69 14.71
C GLY A 216 17.80 -6.04 15.40
N GLY A 217 18.97 -6.68 15.50
CA GLY A 217 19.26 -7.78 16.43
C GLY A 217 18.62 -9.12 16.06
N VAL A 218 19.45 -10.09 15.69
CA VAL A 218 19.13 -11.53 15.57
C VAL A 218 18.40 -11.90 14.25
N SER A 219 19.17 -12.38 13.27
CA SER A 219 18.73 -12.94 11.97
C SER A 219 17.92 -12.00 11.05
N GLY A 220 18.59 -11.02 10.43
CA GLY A 220 18.00 -10.19 9.38
C GLY A 220 18.20 -10.78 7.98
N ASN A 221 17.12 -10.87 7.20
CA ASN A 221 17.23 -11.06 5.76
C ASN A 221 17.74 -9.75 5.15
N SER A 222 18.95 -9.77 4.58
CA SER A 222 19.39 -8.66 3.74
C SER A 222 18.85 -8.96 2.35
N ASN A 223 17.77 -8.27 2.01
CA ASN A 223 17.24 -8.28 0.67
C ASN A 223 17.54 -6.92 0.06
N GLU A 224 18.06 -6.91 -1.16
CA GLU A 224 18.16 -5.72 -1.98
C GLU A 224 17.35 -5.96 -3.24
N GLN A 225 16.57 -4.97 -3.62
CA GLN A 225 15.85 -4.94 -4.89
C GLN A 225 16.28 -3.71 -5.64
N GLN A 226 16.65 -3.90 -6.89
CA GLN A 226 17.05 -2.83 -7.78
C GLN A 226 16.30 -2.97 -9.09
N ILE A 227 15.86 -1.84 -9.65
CA ILE A 227 15.36 -1.78 -11.00
C ILE A 227 15.98 -0.58 -11.73
N THR A 228 16.48 -0.82 -12.92
CA THR A 228 17.03 0.23 -13.79
C THR A 228 16.17 0.35 -15.02
N PHE A 229 15.76 1.57 -15.36
CA PHE A 229 15.08 1.89 -16.61
C PHE A 229 15.98 2.79 -17.44
N THR A 230 16.12 2.49 -18.73
CA THR A 230 16.95 3.26 -19.67
C THR A 230 16.09 3.98 -20.71
N GLY A 231 16.60 5.08 -21.25
CA GLY A 231 15.89 5.93 -22.21
C GLY A 231 15.60 5.28 -23.57
N ASP A 232 16.24 4.16 -23.88
CA ASP A 232 15.97 3.33 -25.06
C ASP A 232 14.80 2.34 -24.85
N GLY A 233 14.13 2.42 -23.70
CA GLY A 233 12.99 1.57 -23.38
C GLY A 233 13.38 0.17 -22.86
N ARG A 234 14.61 -0.04 -22.38
CA ARG A 234 14.99 -1.27 -21.68
C ARG A 234 14.89 -1.14 -20.16
N PHE A 235 14.64 -2.26 -19.49
CA PHE A 235 14.78 -2.35 -18.03
C PHE A 235 15.64 -3.54 -17.63
N HIS A 236 16.22 -3.44 -16.44
CA HIS A 236 16.88 -4.53 -15.75
C HIS A 236 16.44 -4.53 -14.29
N TYR A 237 15.82 -5.61 -13.85
CA TYR A 237 15.47 -5.85 -12.47
C TYR A 237 16.46 -6.86 -11.88
N HIS A 238 16.96 -6.54 -10.70
CA HIS A 238 17.82 -7.41 -9.91
C HIS A 238 17.25 -7.51 -8.49
N SER A 239 17.25 -8.72 -7.93
CA SER A 239 16.96 -8.91 -6.52
C SER A 239 17.86 -9.98 -5.94
N GLU A 240 18.42 -9.66 -4.79
CA GLU A 240 19.11 -10.61 -3.93
C GLU A 240 18.34 -10.76 -2.64
N GLY A 241 18.23 -12.01 -2.17
CA GLY A 241 17.72 -12.31 -0.86
C GLY A 241 18.64 -13.26 -0.13
N THR A 242 19.10 -12.87 1.06
CA THR A 242 19.83 -13.77 1.96
C THR A 242 18.96 -14.12 3.14
N SER A 243 18.74 -15.42 3.36
CA SER A 243 18.08 -15.94 4.55
C SER A 243 19.11 -16.51 5.51
N HIS A 244 19.11 -16.01 6.74
CA HIS A 244 19.94 -16.52 7.83
C HIS A 244 19.08 -17.34 8.78
N GLY A 245 19.16 -18.66 8.68
CA GLY A 245 18.68 -19.57 9.71
C GLY A 245 19.74 -19.77 10.81
N LEU A 246 19.31 -20.28 11.96
CA LEU A 246 20.21 -20.63 13.08
C LEU A 246 21.35 -21.59 12.67
N PHE A 247 21.16 -22.40 11.63
CA PHE A 247 22.10 -23.42 11.18
C PHE A 247 22.36 -23.44 9.66
N HIS A 248 21.80 -22.51 8.89
CA HIS A 248 21.99 -22.47 7.45
C HIS A 248 21.90 -21.05 6.91
N ARG A 249 22.65 -20.80 5.84
CA ARG A 249 22.56 -19.58 5.04
C ARG A 249 22.09 -19.99 3.66
N SER A 250 20.99 -19.41 3.18
CA SER A 250 20.59 -19.54 1.79
C SER A 250 20.60 -18.17 1.13
N SER A 251 21.03 -18.12 -0.12
CA SER A 251 20.95 -16.95 -0.97
C SER A 251 20.14 -17.29 -2.21
N SER A 252 19.29 -16.37 -2.64
CA SER A 252 18.61 -16.42 -3.93
C SER A 252 18.90 -15.13 -4.66
N GLN A 253 19.15 -15.25 -5.96
CA GLN A 253 19.31 -14.11 -6.86
C GLN A 253 18.28 -14.24 -7.97
N THR A 254 17.76 -13.11 -8.43
CA THR A 254 16.83 -13.04 -9.56
C THR A 254 17.21 -11.85 -10.42
N ASP A 255 17.48 -12.11 -11.70
CA ASP A 255 17.78 -11.11 -12.70
C ASP A 255 16.76 -11.23 -13.84
N VAL A 256 16.09 -10.13 -14.17
CA VAL A 256 15.09 -10.07 -15.24
C VAL A 256 15.35 -8.82 -16.07
N GLY A 257 15.66 -9.04 -17.35
CA GLY A 257 15.75 -7.98 -18.35
C GLY A 257 14.50 -7.90 -19.22
N GLY A 258 14.31 -6.77 -19.89
CA GLY A 258 13.26 -6.66 -20.89
C GLY A 258 13.10 -5.26 -21.46
N ARG A 259 11.92 -5.01 -22.01
CA ARG A 259 11.48 -3.71 -22.52
C ARG A 259 10.38 -3.13 -21.65
N TRP A 260 10.28 -1.81 -21.61
CA TRP A 260 9.19 -1.13 -20.96
C TRP A 260 8.60 -0.04 -21.84
N SER A 261 7.36 0.33 -21.52
CA SER A 261 6.67 1.49 -22.08
C SER A 261 5.82 2.12 -20.98
N LEU A 262 5.51 3.41 -21.16
CA LEU A 262 4.72 4.19 -20.20
C LEU A 262 3.55 4.85 -20.92
N SER A 263 2.36 4.71 -20.35
CA SER A 263 1.15 5.37 -20.80
C SER A 263 0.46 5.99 -19.59
N GLY A 264 0.63 7.30 -19.40
CA GLY A 264 0.15 7.99 -18.20
C GLY A 264 0.86 7.48 -16.94
N ASP A 265 0.09 6.91 -16.02
CA ASP A 265 0.59 6.27 -14.79
C ASP A 265 0.76 4.75 -14.91
N GLN A 266 0.60 4.18 -16.11
CA GLN A 266 0.74 2.75 -16.36
C GLN A 266 2.09 2.44 -17.01
N LEU A 267 2.94 1.70 -16.29
CA LEU A 267 4.18 1.14 -16.80
C LEU A 267 3.93 -0.30 -17.24
N THR A 268 4.14 -0.59 -18.51
CA THR A 268 4.07 -1.94 -19.05
C THR A 268 5.49 -2.45 -19.27
N ALA A 269 5.87 -3.51 -18.57
CA ALA A 269 7.14 -4.21 -18.74
C ALA A 269 6.89 -5.55 -19.47
N THR A 270 7.71 -5.82 -20.48
CA THR A 270 7.77 -7.10 -21.20
C THR A 270 9.15 -7.68 -20.99
N ALA A 271 9.24 -8.76 -20.21
CA ALA A 271 10.49 -9.46 -19.98
C ALA A 271 11.03 -10.09 -21.28
N ASP A 272 12.34 -10.35 -21.33
CA ASP A 272 12.99 -10.94 -22.51
C ASP A 272 12.46 -12.35 -22.86
N ASP A 273 11.81 -13.03 -21.91
CA ASP A 273 11.10 -14.31 -22.13
C ASP A 273 9.67 -14.14 -22.70
N GLY A 274 9.24 -12.90 -22.92
CA GLY A 274 7.94 -12.54 -23.49
C GLY A 274 6.84 -12.29 -22.46
N VAL A 275 7.07 -12.52 -21.16
CA VAL A 275 6.03 -12.25 -20.15
C VAL A 275 5.80 -10.75 -20.02
N GLN A 276 4.55 -10.33 -20.17
CA GLN A 276 4.13 -8.94 -20.09
C GLN A 276 3.34 -8.66 -18.81
N LYS A 277 3.61 -7.52 -18.18
CA LYS A 277 2.87 -7.05 -17.02
C LYS A 277 2.76 -5.53 -17.01
N THR A 278 1.61 -5.04 -16.54
CA THR A 278 1.35 -3.62 -16.35
C THR A 278 1.27 -3.30 -14.86
N PHE A 279 1.91 -2.20 -14.48
CA PHE A 279 2.00 -1.69 -13.12
C PHE A 279 1.52 -0.25 -13.08
N THR A 280 0.92 0.16 -11.98
CA THR A 280 0.72 1.58 -11.70
C THR A 280 2.00 2.18 -11.14
N VAL A 281 2.45 3.29 -11.69
CA VAL A 281 3.68 3.98 -11.30
C VAL A 281 3.42 5.40 -10.84
N GLU A 282 4.14 5.81 -9.81
CA GLU A 282 4.15 7.19 -9.30
C GLU A 282 5.59 7.63 -9.05
N SER A 283 5.94 8.84 -9.46
CA SER A 283 7.19 9.50 -9.05
C SER A 283 6.86 10.66 -8.14
N ARG A 284 7.61 10.78 -7.04
CA ARG A 284 7.43 11.84 -6.07
C ARG A 284 8.74 12.18 -5.36
N VAL A 285 8.67 13.23 -4.56
CA VAL A 285 9.75 13.67 -3.68
C VAL A 285 9.39 13.30 -2.24
N GLU A 286 10.27 12.57 -1.55
CA GLU A 286 10.11 12.20 -0.15
C GLU A 286 10.14 13.46 0.73
N ALA A 287 9.13 13.61 1.58
CA ALA A 287 9.02 14.76 2.47
C ALA A 287 10.21 14.79 3.45
N GLY A 288 10.77 15.99 3.67
CA GLY A 288 11.89 16.20 4.58
C GLY A 288 13.27 15.94 3.97
N THR A 289 13.44 14.85 3.21
CA THR A 289 14.74 14.52 2.59
C THR A 289 14.92 15.11 1.19
N GLY A 290 13.83 15.36 0.46
CA GLY A 290 13.89 15.78 -0.94
C GLY A 290 14.29 14.64 -1.89
N ALA A 291 14.39 13.40 -1.40
CA ALA A 291 14.82 12.26 -2.22
C ALA A 291 13.77 11.88 -3.26
N ALA A 292 14.20 11.55 -4.48
CA ALA A 292 13.30 11.02 -5.51
C ALA A 292 12.86 9.59 -5.16
N VAL A 293 11.56 9.34 -5.22
CA VAL A 293 10.93 8.05 -4.98
C VAL A 293 10.14 7.64 -6.21
N LEU A 294 10.33 6.41 -6.67
CA LEU A 294 9.48 5.75 -7.66
C LEU A 294 8.69 4.66 -6.92
N ALA A 295 7.36 4.77 -6.93
CA ALA A 295 6.48 3.74 -6.41
C ALA A 295 5.92 2.91 -7.59
N ILE A 296 6.12 1.59 -7.55
CA ILE A 296 5.58 0.64 -8.54
C ILE A 296 4.57 -0.26 -7.82
N ASP A 297 3.28 -0.17 -8.18
CA ASP A 297 2.14 -0.75 -7.45
C ASP A 297 2.16 -0.42 -5.94
N GLY A 298 2.64 0.79 -5.60
CA GLY A 298 2.83 1.25 -4.22
C GLY A 298 4.08 0.72 -3.52
N THR A 299 4.89 -0.13 -4.19
CA THR A 299 6.21 -0.52 -3.69
C THR A 299 7.20 0.60 -3.97
N GLU A 300 7.78 1.17 -2.92
CA GLU A 300 8.66 2.34 -3.03
C GLU A 300 10.12 1.94 -3.26
N PHE A 301 10.72 2.58 -4.25
CA PHE A 301 12.14 2.55 -4.55
C PHE A 301 12.69 3.97 -4.48
N ARG A 302 13.92 4.13 -3.98
CA ARG A 302 14.62 5.40 -3.93
C ARG A 302 15.66 5.46 -5.04
N ARG A 303 15.85 6.62 -5.64
CA ARG A 303 16.88 6.81 -6.67
C ARG A 303 18.27 6.50 -6.08
N SER A 304 19.05 5.67 -6.77
CA SER A 304 20.43 5.38 -6.36
C SER A 304 21.28 6.64 -6.47
N SER A 305 22.06 6.96 -5.44
CA SER A 305 22.93 8.16 -5.42
C SER A 305 24.24 7.99 -6.19
N GLY A 306 24.29 7.06 -7.14
CA GLY A 306 25.45 6.90 -8.01
C GLY A 306 26.64 6.22 -7.35
N ARG A 307 26.43 5.22 -6.48
CA ARG A 307 27.43 4.16 -6.33
C ARG A 307 27.11 3.05 -7.32
N PRO A 308 27.65 3.10 -8.56
CA PRO A 308 27.78 1.89 -9.34
C PRO A 308 28.68 0.94 -8.54
N TRP A 309 28.26 -0.31 -8.42
CA TRP A 309 29.09 -1.44 -8.03
C TRP A 309 30.23 -1.63 -9.02
#